data_AF-A0A6A7KV78-F1
#
_entry.id   AF-A0A6A7KV78-F1
#
_cell.length_a   1.000
_cell.length_b   1.000
_cell.length_c   1.000
_cell.angle_alpha   90.00
_cell.angle_beta   90.00
_cell.angle_gamma   90.00
#
_symmetry.space_group_name_H-M   'P 1'
#
loop_
_entity.id
_entity.type
_entity.pdbx_description
1 polymer ?
#
loop_
_entity_poly.entity_id
_entity_poly.type
_entity_poly.pdbx_seq_one_letter_code
_entity_poly.pdbx_strand_id
1 'polypeptide(L)'
;MAEAPLRSSVRIRPSPARLALGFAAGFLAVLVFHQGMYAFLYAIGFIANPPYPVQPIPPFGLPRFWSLAFWGGVWGIVFVLVEQYFPRGAKYWLAALLFGALAPSLVYWFIVAPIKGTPIAGGWKIDAMTRGLILNGAWGLGTAAVLWLFARVSGSRP
;
A
#
# COMPACT_ATOMS: atom_id res chain seq x y z
N MET A 1 43.10 12.39 21.15
CA MET A 1 41.65 12.35 20.84
C MET A 1 41.49 11.64 19.51
N ALA A 2 40.94 10.44 19.48
CA ALA A 2 40.72 9.68 18.25
C ALA A 2 39.37 10.08 17.65
N GLU A 3 39.37 10.64 16.43
CA GLU A 3 38.15 10.91 15.67
C GLU A 3 37.48 9.59 15.28
N ALA A 4 36.21 9.44 15.64
CA ALA A 4 35.40 8.30 15.22
C ALA A 4 35.14 8.38 13.70
N PRO A 5 35.26 7.28 12.94
CA PRO A 5 35.06 7.32 11.50
C PRO A 5 33.58 7.61 11.19
N LEU A 6 33.36 8.67 10.39
CA LEU A 6 32.08 9.02 9.80
C LEU A 6 31.56 7.82 9.02
N ARG A 7 30.54 7.13 9.55
CA ARG A 7 29.84 6.06 8.84
C ARG A 7 29.19 6.67 7.61
N SER A 8 29.79 6.47 6.44
CA SER A 8 29.14 6.73 5.17
C SER A 8 27.89 5.85 5.13
N SER A 9 26.72 6.48 5.23
CA SER A 9 25.45 5.79 5.06
C SER A 9 25.35 5.40 3.59
N VAL A 10 25.83 4.21 3.26
CA VAL A 10 25.65 3.63 1.93
C VAL A 10 24.15 3.46 1.71
N ARG A 11 23.53 4.43 1.01
CA ARG A 11 22.17 4.33 0.52
C ARG A 11 22.15 3.23 -0.54
N ILE A 12 21.65 2.06 -0.17
CA ILE A 12 21.44 0.97 -1.14
C ILE A 12 20.33 1.43 -2.08
N ARG A 13 20.69 1.71 -3.33
CA ARG A 13 19.69 1.90 -4.39
C ARG A 13 19.04 0.54 -4.62
N PRO A 14 17.70 0.41 -4.51
CA PRO A 14 17.05 -0.88 -4.77
C PRO A 14 17.30 -1.30 -6.22
N SER A 15 17.59 -2.59 -6.40
CA SER A 15 17.75 -3.17 -7.73
C SER A 15 16.43 -3.13 -8.50
N PRO A 16 16.46 -3.12 -9.85
CA PRO A 16 15.25 -3.23 -10.66
C PRO A 16 14.37 -4.43 -10.27
N ALA A 17 14.99 -5.56 -9.89
CA ALA A 17 14.29 -6.72 -9.39
C ALA A 17 13.53 -6.45 -8.07
N ARG A 18 14.12 -5.69 -7.14
CA ARG A 18 13.42 -5.30 -5.90
C ARG A 18 12.24 -4.36 -6.18
N LEU A 19 12.38 -3.45 -7.14
CA LEU A 19 11.28 -2.57 -7.56
C LEU A 19 10.15 -3.37 -8.20
N ALA A 20 10.46 -4.30 -9.10
CA ALA A 20 9.48 -5.19 -9.71
C ALA A 20 8.77 -6.05 -8.67
N LEU A 21 9.50 -6.56 -7.67
CA LEU A 21 8.93 -7.30 -6.55
C LEU A 21 8.01 -6.42 -5.69
N GLY A 22 8.40 -5.17 -5.42
CA GLY A 22 7.55 -4.19 -4.74
C GLY A 22 6.24 -3.95 -5.50
N PHE A 23 6.33 -3.76 -6.82
CA PHE A 23 5.15 -3.63 -7.68
C PHE A 23 4.25 -4.86 -7.60
N ALA A 24 4.80 -6.07 -7.78
CA ALA A 24 4.03 -7.30 -7.72
C ALA A 24 3.38 -7.50 -6.33
N ALA A 25 4.11 -7.22 -5.25
CA ALA A 25 3.60 -7.32 -3.89
C ALA A 25 2.44 -6.35 -3.64
N GLY A 26 2.60 -5.08 -4.00
CA GLY A 26 1.55 -4.07 -3.86
C GLY A 26 0.32 -4.36 -4.72
N PHE A 27 0.52 -4.89 -5.93
CA PHE A 27 -0.56 -5.30 -6.84
C PHE A 27 -1.36 -6.46 -6.26
N LEU A 28 -0.69 -7.53 -5.84
CA LEU A 28 -1.33 -8.71 -5.24
C LEU A 28 -1.99 -8.37 -3.91
N ALA A 29 -1.39 -7.46 -3.12
CA ALA A 29 -1.97 -6.97 -1.88
C ALA A 29 -3.31 -6.26 -2.10
N VAL A 30 -3.51 -5.57 -3.23
CA VAL A 30 -4.83 -5.03 -3.55
C VAL A 30 -5.82 -6.16 -3.78
N LEU A 31 -5.48 -7.10 -4.65
CA LEU A 31 -6.40 -8.18 -5.06
C LEU A 31 -6.81 -9.08 -3.90
N VAL A 32 -5.94 -9.30 -2.92
CA VAL A 32 -6.18 -10.24 -1.82
C VAL A 32 -6.55 -9.52 -0.53
N PHE A 33 -5.70 -8.59 -0.06
CA PHE A 33 -5.85 -8.00 1.28
C PHE A 33 -6.77 -6.79 1.29
N HIS A 34 -6.59 -5.86 0.36
CA HIS A 34 -7.48 -4.70 0.27
C HIS A 34 -8.89 -5.15 -0.12
N GLN A 35 -9.05 -5.92 -1.19
CA GLN A 35 -10.36 -6.40 -1.63
C GLN A 35 -10.95 -7.43 -0.65
N GLY A 36 -10.12 -8.25 0.02
CA GLY A 36 -10.58 -9.13 1.09
C GLY A 36 -11.10 -8.36 2.31
N MET A 37 -10.40 -7.30 2.75
CA MET A 37 -10.89 -6.41 3.80
C MET A 37 -12.15 -5.66 3.35
N TYR A 38 -12.20 -5.24 2.09
CA TYR A 38 -13.41 -4.65 1.51
C TYR A 38 -14.59 -5.63 1.58
N ALA A 39 -14.38 -6.88 1.16
CA ALA A 39 -15.39 -7.93 1.21
C ALA A 39 -15.89 -8.18 2.65
N PHE A 40 -14.97 -8.20 3.62
CA PHE A 40 -15.32 -8.29 5.03
C PHE A 40 -16.19 -7.11 5.50
N LEU A 41 -15.77 -5.88 5.20
CA LEU A 41 -16.53 -4.67 5.56
C LEU A 41 -17.90 -4.59 4.86
N TYR A 42 -18.01 -5.09 3.63
CA TYR A 42 -19.27 -5.24 2.92
C TYR A 42 -20.18 -6.27 3.61
N ALA A 43 -19.64 -7.45 3.96
CA ALA A 43 -20.41 -8.52 4.60
C ALA A 43 -21.02 -8.12 5.95
N ILE A 44 -20.36 -7.22 6.70
CA ILE A 44 -20.87 -6.68 7.98
C ILE A 44 -21.70 -5.40 7.82
N GLY A 45 -22.00 -4.96 6.59
CA GLY A 45 -22.83 -3.78 6.32
C GLY A 45 -22.15 -2.42 6.52
N PHE A 46 -20.85 -2.37 6.76
CA PHE A 46 -20.10 -1.12 6.92
C PHE A 46 -19.83 -0.41 5.58
N ILE A 47 -19.75 -1.17 4.48
CA ILE A 47 -19.69 -0.64 3.12
C ILE A 47 -20.90 -1.14 2.33
N ALA A 48 -21.62 -0.23 1.66
CA ALA A 48 -22.83 -0.57 0.92
C ALA A 48 -22.58 -1.17 -0.47
N ASN A 49 -21.48 -0.81 -1.12
CA ASN A 49 -21.14 -1.30 -2.46
C ASN A 49 -20.34 -2.60 -2.37
N PRO A 50 -20.45 -3.53 -3.33
CA PRO A 50 -19.68 -4.77 -3.31
C PRO A 50 -18.18 -4.53 -3.61
N PRO A 51 -17.29 -5.44 -3.15
CA PRO A 51 -15.88 -5.45 -3.56
C PRO A 51 -15.74 -5.78 -5.05
N TYR A 52 -14.53 -5.63 -5.59
CA TYR A 52 -14.19 -5.82 -7.01
C TYR A 52 -15.09 -5.03 -7.97
N PRO A 53 -15.13 -3.69 -7.85
CA PRO A 53 -15.95 -2.86 -8.73
C PRO A 53 -15.58 -3.06 -10.20
N VAL A 54 -16.53 -3.57 -10.99
CA VAL A 54 -16.34 -3.87 -12.42
C VAL A 54 -16.65 -2.70 -13.34
N GLN A 55 -17.07 -1.55 -12.79
CA GLN A 55 -17.39 -0.38 -13.61
C GLN A 55 -16.15 0.06 -14.39
N PRO A 56 -16.25 0.18 -15.73
CA PRO A 56 -15.15 0.64 -16.57
C PRO A 56 -14.68 2.04 -16.14
N ILE A 57 -13.37 2.27 -16.22
CA ILE A 57 -12.81 3.61 -16.05
C ILE A 57 -12.00 4.05 -17.29
N PRO A 58 -12.09 5.32 -17.71
CA PRO A 58 -11.24 5.87 -18.76
C PRO A 58 -9.74 5.78 -18.41
N PRO A 59 -8.84 5.81 -19.42
CA PRO A 59 -9.12 5.89 -20.87
C PRO A 59 -9.35 4.51 -21.53
N PHE A 60 -8.92 3.42 -20.89
CA PHE A 60 -8.89 2.08 -21.51
C PHE A 60 -10.11 1.20 -21.23
N GLY A 61 -11.07 1.68 -20.43
CA GLY A 61 -12.31 0.94 -20.12
C GLY A 61 -12.11 -0.29 -19.23
N LEU A 62 -10.96 -0.41 -18.56
CA LEU A 62 -10.68 -1.55 -17.66
C LEU A 62 -11.58 -1.49 -16.42
N PRO A 63 -11.98 -2.66 -15.86
CA PRO A 63 -12.62 -2.73 -14.55
C PRO A 63 -11.86 -1.93 -13.50
N ARG A 64 -12.57 -1.12 -12.71
CA ARG A 64 -11.97 -0.23 -11.70
C ARG A 64 -11.01 -0.93 -10.75
N PHE A 65 -11.31 -2.18 -10.35
CA PHE A 65 -10.43 -2.92 -9.43
C PHE A 65 -9.04 -3.24 -10.05
N TRP A 66 -8.91 -3.36 -11.37
CA TRP A 66 -7.61 -3.53 -12.02
C TRP A 66 -6.77 -2.27 -11.98
N SER A 67 -7.39 -1.11 -12.21
CA SER A 67 -6.69 0.17 -12.04
C SER A 67 -6.27 0.39 -10.60
N LEU A 68 -7.12 0.02 -9.64
CA LEU A 68 -6.77 0.06 -8.23
C LEU A 68 -5.56 -0.84 -7.93
N ALA A 69 -5.54 -2.07 -8.46
CA ALA A 69 -4.42 -2.99 -8.29
C ALA A 69 -3.12 -2.44 -8.91
N PHE A 70 -3.20 -1.84 -10.09
CA PHE A 70 -2.06 -1.17 -10.72
C PHE A 70 -1.48 -0.07 -9.83
N TRP A 71 -2.33 0.83 -9.31
CA TRP A 71 -1.89 1.88 -8.39
C TRP A 71 -1.37 1.32 -7.06
N GLY A 72 -1.94 0.21 -6.58
CA GLY A 72 -1.39 -0.55 -5.47
C GLY A 72 0.03 -1.05 -5.75
N GLY A 73 0.30 -1.50 -6.97
CA GLY A 73 1.66 -1.85 -7.40
C GLY A 73 2.61 -0.64 -7.39
N VAL A 74 2.19 0.51 -7.91
CA VAL A 74 2.99 1.75 -7.86
C VAL A 74 3.34 2.12 -6.40
N TRP A 75 2.36 2.03 -5.49
CA TRP A 75 2.60 2.23 -4.07
C TRP A 75 3.48 1.15 -3.44
N GLY A 76 3.46 -0.08 -3.96
CA GLY A 76 4.37 -1.15 -3.56
C GLY A 76 5.84 -0.87 -3.94
N ILE A 77 6.08 -0.17 -5.05
CA ILE A 77 7.41 0.37 -5.39
C ILE A 77 7.86 1.39 -4.32
N VAL A 78 6.97 2.32 -3.96
CA VAL A 78 7.25 3.32 -2.92
C VAL A 78 7.48 2.63 -1.57
N PHE A 79 6.71 1.59 -1.26
CA PHE A 79 6.86 0.79 -0.06
C PHE A 79 8.28 0.22 0.05
N VAL A 80 8.79 -0.47 -0.98
CA VAL A 80 10.15 -1.07 -0.92
C VAL A 80 11.27 -0.02 -0.90
N LEU A 81 11.02 1.19 -1.41
CA LEU A 81 11.95 2.32 -1.32
C LEU A 81 12.03 2.87 0.12
N VAL A 82 10.93 2.82 0.87
CA VAL A 82 10.82 3.39 2.22
C VAL A 82 11.04 2.35 3.32
N GLU A 83 10.72 1.08 3.08
CA GLU A 83 10.77 0.03 4.12
C GLU A 83 12.18 -0.21 4.69
N GLN A 84 13.23 0.21 3.97
CA GLN A 84 14.60 0.18 4.50
C GLN A 84 14.77 0.98 5.79
N TYR A 85 13.89 1.97 6.03
CA TYR A 85 13.84 2.79 7.24
C TYR A 85 12.87 2.23 8.30
N PHE A 86 12.17 1.13 8.02
CA PHE A 86 11.25 0.55 8.98
C PHE A 86 12.02 -0.19 10.09
N PRO A 87 11.49 -0.19 11.32
CA PRO A 87 12.02 -1.05 12.37
C PRO A 87 11.87 -2.52 11.95
N ARG A 88 12.79 -3.37 12.42
CA ARG A 88 12.78 -4.82 12.13
C ARG A 88 11.90 -5.60 13.11
N GLY A 89 11.65 -6.87 12.81
CA GLY A 89 10.88 -7.78 13.68
C GLY A 89 9.39 -7.43 13.76
N ALA A 90 8.76 -7.60 14.93
CA ALA A 90 7.32 -7.35 15.09
C ALA A 90 6.91 -5.90 14.74
N LYS A 91 7.77 -4.92 15.01
CA LYS A 91 7.52 -3.50 14.71
C LYS A 91 7.48 -3.20 13.21
N TYR A 92 8.07 -4.04 12.37
CA TYR A 92 8.00 -3.92 10.91
C TYR A 92 6.55 -3.96 10.42
N TRP A 93 5.75 -4.89 10.97
CA TRP A 93 4.36 -5.07 10.59
C TRP A 93 3.49 -3.87 10.98
N LEU A 94 3.76 -3.29 12.15
CA LEU A 94 3.10 -2.04 12.56
C LEU A 94 3.49 -0.88 11.63
N ALA A 95 4.77 -0.75 11.27
CA ALA A 95 5.22 0.26 10.32
C ALA A 95 4.58 0.06 8.93
N ALA A 96 4.46 -1.18 8.45
CA ALA A 96 3.79 -1.52 7.20
C ALA A 96 2.30 -1.18 7.23
N LEU A 97 1.60 -1.51 8.33
CA LEU A 97 0.21 -1.15 8.55
C LEU A 97 0.02 0.38 8.52
N LEU A 98 0.85 1.11 9.26
CA LEU A 98 0.74 2.57 9.36
C LEU A 98 1.11 3.26 8.04
N PHE A 99 2.16 2.80 7.37
CA PHE A 99 2.52 3.28 6.03
C PHE A 99 1.37 3.05 5.06
N GLY A 100 0.84 1.83 5.02
CA GLY A 100 -0.32 1.48 4.20
C GLY A 100 -1.51 2.37 4.51
N ALA A 101 -1.91 2.48 5.78
CA ALA A 101 -3.07 3.27 6.16
C ALA A 101 -2.90 4.76 5.80
N LEU A 102 -1.73 5.34 6.05
CA LEU A 102 -1.55 6.79 6.00
C LEU A 102 -1.08 7.29 4.63
N ALA A 103 -0.03 6.73 4.05
CA ALA A 103 0.63 7.31 2.87
C ALA A 103 -0.31 7.41 1.64
N PRO A 104 -0.91 6.30 1.15
CA PRO A 104 -1.85 6.37 0.02
C PRO A 104 -3.13 7.13 0.38
N SER A 105 -3.62 7.07 1.62
CA SER A 105 -4.83 7.81 2.03
C SER A 105 -4.62 9.32 1.99
N LEU A 106 -3.50 9.81 2.53
CA LEU A 106 -3.17 11.24 2.51
C LEU A 106 -2.99 11.75 1.09
N VAL A 107 -2.27 11.01 0.24
CA VAL A 107 -2.14 11.38 -1.19
C VAL A 107 -3.49 11.36 -1.88
N TYR A 108 -4.33 10.37 -1.62
CA TYR A 108 -5.66 10.32 -2.22
C TYR A 108 -6.51 11.51 -1.77
N TRP A 109 -6.56 11.83 -0.48
CA TRP A 109 -7.41 12.89 0.07
C TRP A 109 -6.99 14.30 -0.33
N PHE A 110 -5.68 14.56 -0.39
CA PHE A 110 -5.16 15.92 -0.55
C PHE A 110 -4.60 16.21 -1.94
N ILE A 111 -4.40 15.18 -2.78
CA ILE A 111 -3.87 15.35 -4.15
C ILE A 111 -4.88 14.78 -5.16
N VAL A 112 -5.19 13.49 -5.06
CA VAL A 112 -6.02 12.82 -6.08
C VAL A 112 -7.47 13.31 -6.06
N ALA A 113 -8.05 13.48 -4.87
CA ALA A 113 -9.44 13.90 -4.72
C ALA A 113 -9.69 15.31 -5.32
N PRO A 114 -8.87 16.34 -5.03
CA PRO A 114 -8.93 17.63 -5.71
C PRO A 114 -8.80 17.54 -7.24
N ILE A 115 -7.83 16.76 -7.74
CA ILE A 115 -7.63 16.58 -9.19
C ILE A 115 -8.86 15.97 -9.85
N LYS A 116 -9.57 15.08 -9.15
CA LYS A 116 -10.80 14.44 -9.63
C LYS A 116 -12.06 15.29 -9.42
N GLY A 117 -11.96 16.51 -8.88
CA GLY A 117 -13.11 17.34 -8.53
C GLY A 117 -13.98 16.75 -7.41
N THR A 118 -13.42 15.87 -6.59
CA THR A 118 -14.11 15.24 -5.45
C THR A 118 -13.72 15.91 -4.13
N PRO A 119 -14.58 15.88 -3.09
CA PRO A 119 -14.29 16.55 -1.82
C PRO A 119 -12.99 16.08 -1.16
N ILE A 120 -12.17 17.03 -0.71
CA ILE A 120 -10.96 16.76 0.10
C ILE A 120 -11.32 15.93 1.32
N ALA A 121 -10.49 14.93 1.64
CA ALA A 121 -10.70 14.01 2.75
C ALA A 121 -12.09 13.37 2.78
N GLY A 122 -12.70 13.14 1.61
CA GLY A 122 -14.06 12.59 1.52
C GLY A 122 -15.13 13.53 2.08
N GLY A 123 -14.85 14.84 2.13
CA GLY A 123 -15.70 15.84 2.76
C GLY A 123 -15.62 15.79 4.29
N TRP A 124 -14.48 15.33 4.84
CA TRP A 124 -14.23 15.17 6.27
C TRP A 124 -15.21 14.24 6.98
N LYS A 125 -15.87 13.37 6.22
CA LYS A 125 -16.78 12.38 6.78
C LYS A 125 -15.98 11.24 7.39
N ILE A 126 -16.16 11.04 8.69
CA ILE A 126 -15.40 10.06 9.48
C ILE A 126 -15.52 8.67 8.87
N ASP A 127 -16.72 8.27 8.46
CA ASP A 127 -16.97 6.97 7.81
C ASP A 127 -16.16 6.78 6.52
N ALA A 128 -16.08 7.80 5.66
CA ALA A 128 -15.30 7.75 4.42
C ALA A 128 -13.80 7.68 4.71
N MET A 129 -13.32 8.46 5.68
CA MET A 129 -11.92 8.48 6.07
C MET A 129 -11.49 7.15 6.72
N THR A 130 -12.28 6.65 7.67
CA THR A 130 -12.03 5.38 8.35
C THR A 130 -12.00 4.21 7.36
N ARG A 131 -12.91 4.17 6.37
CA ARG A 131 -12.87 3.17 5.30
C ARG A 131 -11.54 3.20 4.54
N GLY A 132 -11.09 4.39 4.13
CA GLY A 132 -9.81 4.54 3.43
C GLY A 132 -8.61 4.02 4.25
N LEU A 133 -8.55 4.39 5.53
CA LEU A 133 -7.47 3.96 6.43
C LEU A 133 -7.45 2.44 6.65
N ILE A 134 -8.61 1.82 6.88
CA ILE A 134 -8.71 0.37 7.11
C ILE A 134 -8.29 -0.41 5.85
N LEU A 135 -8.83 -0.02 4.70
CA LEU A 135 -8.57 -0.70 3.43
C LEU A 135 -7.10 -0.57 3.01
N ASN A 136 -6.53 0.63 3.13
CA ASN A 136 -5.13 0.86 2.80
C ASN A 136 -4.18 0.27 3.86
N GLY A 137 -4.59 0.20 5.13
CA GLY A 137 -3.86 -0.50 6.18
C GLY A 137 -3.76 -2.00 5.92
N ALA A 138 -4.87 -2.64 5.52
CA ALA A 138 -4.88 -4.03 5.08
C ALA A 138 -3.96 -4.26 3.87
N TRP A 139 -3.96 -3.35 2.90
CA TRP A 139 -3.03 -3.36 1.78
C TRP A 139 -1.55 -3.29 2.23
N GLY A 140 -1.22 -2.43 3.19
CA GLY A 140 0.15 -2.30 3.72
C GLY A 140 0.65 -3.59 4.37
N LEU A 141 -0.19 -4.22 5.20
CA LEU A 141 0.10 -5.54 5.78
C LEU A 141 0.24 -6.63 4.70
N GLY A 142 -0.63 -6.63 3.70
CA GLY A 142 -0.57 -7.57 2.58
C GLY A 142 0.71 -7.44 1.76
N THR A 143 1.15 -6.20 1.51
CA THR A 143 2.40 -5.91 0.79
C THR A 143 3.59 -6.48 1.57
N ALA A 144 3.67 -6.20 2.87
CA ALA A 144 4.67 -6.77 3.77
C ALA A 144 4.64 -8.31 3.79
N ALA A 145 3.46 -8.92 3.83
CA ALA A 145 3.29 -10.37 3.84
C ALA A 145 3.81 -11.02 2.55
N VAL A 146 3.46 -10.48 1.39
CA VAL A 146 3.94 -10.99 0.10
C VAL A 146 5.46 -10.87 0.01
N LEU A 147 6.04 -9.71 0.37
CA LEU A 147 7.49 -9.51 0.36
C LEU A 147 8.22 -10.48 1.31
N TRP A 148 7.66 -10.71 2.49
CA TRP A 148 8.19 -11.66 3.46
C TRP A 148 8.14 -13.10 2.96
N LEU A 149 7.03 -13.52 2.33
CA LEU A 149 6.90 -14.84 1.73
C LEU A 149 7.95 -15.06 0.64
N PHE A 150 8.13 -14.08 -0.26
CA PHE A 150 9.17 -14.15 -1.29
C PHE A 150 10.57 -14.25 -0.69
N ALA A 151 10.90 -13.44 0.32
CA ALA A 151 12.19 -13.50 1.00
C ALA A 151 12.47 -14.89 1.60
N ARG A 152 11.45 -15.52 2.20
CA ARG A 152 11.53 -16.89 2.72
C ARG A 152 11.79 -17.93 1.64
N VAL A 153 11.07 -17.86 0.51
CA VAL A 153 11.23 -18.81 -0.61
C VAL A 153 12.60 -18.64 -1.28
N SER A 154 13.10 -17.40 -1.39
CA SER A 154 14.39 -17.10 -2.02
C SER A 154 15.60 -17.29 -1.11
N GLY A 155 15.43 -17.79 0.13
CA GLY A 155 16.52 -17.97 1.10
C GLY A 155 17.18 -16.67 1.58
N SER A 156 16.60 -15.52 1.24
CA SER A 156 17.10 -14.19 1.59
C SER A 156 16.48 -13.80 2.93
N ARG A 157 17.23 -13.85 4.03
CA ARG A 157 16.69 -13.50 5.37
C ARG A 157 16.26 -12.01 5.41
N PRO A 158 15.13 -11.68 6.07
CA PRO A 158 14.66 -10.30 6.25
C PRO A 158 15.51 -9.47 7.22
#